data_AF-A0A9N9CHK7-F1
#
_entry.id   AF-A0A9N9CHK7-F1
#
_cell.length_a   1.000
_cell.length_b   1.000
_cell.length_c   1.000
_cell.angle_alpha   90.00
_cell.angle_beta   90.00
_cell.angle_gamma   90.00
#
_symmetry.space_group_name_H-M   'P 1'
#
loop_
_entity.id
_entity.type
_entity.pdbx_description
1 polymer ?
#
loop_
_entity_poly.entity_id
_entity_poly.type
_entity_poly.pdbx_seq_one_letter_code
_entity_poly.pdbx_strand_id
1 'polypeptide(L)'
;MSKLTEADIRMEIDADLKNKGWRLVGKKKNVFGEEYSSQTFADYILKPKNWVDPLIAIEAKRTGQNLENALEQAKNYARKRNSPIAYAINEYNPRKIIAIKDREKLIEFFSFANNQLRDDGLTEGHERFSEFCSILFLKILSEQEEKERKDKRRSENYVNSALNCGQHKKDKFCCFQSKYGEDIFQRLQINSPATLKRIIDKLTPLQLVSIDIDVKGEAFEYFLKEAIKGQKKDLGQYFTPRHIVNFLVRLADPKPHETVYDPFCGTGGILIKVFNYIAERIPKNDAKKWYNLKEKTV
;
A
#
# COMPACT_ATOMS: atom_id res chain seq x y z
N MET A 1 -6.80 28.51 2.79
CA MET A 1 -5.94 27.74 3.72
C MET A 1 -4.73 28.60 4.03
N SER A 2 -4.31 28.66 5.30
CA SER A 2 -3.08 29.36 5.71
C SER A 2 -1.84 28.61 5.22
N LYS A 3 -0.76 29.34 4.96
CA LYS A 3 0.55 28.77 4.62
C LYS A 3 1.05 27.92 5.79
N LEU A 4 1.48 26.68 5.54
CA LEU A 4 2.04 25.82 6.57
C LEU A 4 3.40 26.37 7.01
N THR A 5 3.60 26.52 8.31
CA THR A 5 4.90 26.88 8.87
C THR A 5 5.80 25.64 8.97
N GLU A 6 7.10 25.85 9.10
CA GLU A 6 8.06 24.76 9.31
C GLU A 6 7.74 23.92 10.57
N ALA A 7 7.13 24.55 11.58
CA ALA A 7 6.68 23.88 12.79
C ALA A 7 5.48 22.95 12.53
N ASP A 8 4.53 23.37 11.69
CA ASP A 8 3.34 22.58 11.34
C ASP A 8 3.75 21.30 10.60
N ILE A 9 4.71 21.43 9.68
CA ILE A 9 5.26 20.31 8.88
C ILE A 9 5.93 19.29 9.80
N ARG A 10 6.75 19.76 10.75
CA ARG A 10 7.39 18.90 11.75
C ARG A 10 6.37 18.17 12.62
N MET A 11 5.33 18.87 13.07
CA MET A 11 4.26 18.27 13.87
C MET A 11 3.53 17.15 13.12
N GLU A 12 3.26 17.36 11.83
CA GLU A 12 2.60 16.36 11.00
C GLU A 12 3.47 15.14 10.76
N ILE A 13 4.76 15.34 10.46
CA ILE A 13 5.72 14.25 10.30
C ILE A 13 5.85 13.45 11.61
N ASP A 14 5.95 14.14 12.76
CA ASP A 14 6.00 13.50 14.06
C ASP A 14 4.73 12.69 14.38
N ALA A 15 3.56 13.22 14.01
CA ALA A 15 2.29 12.51 14.17
C ALA A 15 2.26 11.24 13.31
N ASP A 16 2.70 11.31 12.06
CA ASP A 16 2.72 10.16 11.17
C ASP A 16 3.76 9.11 11.56
N LEU A 17 4.95 9.51 12.03
CA LEU A 17 5.95 8.60 12.58
C LEU A 17 5.42 7.87 13.82
N LYS A 18 4.75 8.59 14.73
CA LYS A 18 4.10 7.97 15.90
C LYS A 18 3.01 6.98 15.49
N ASN A 19 2.17 7.33 14.50
CA ASN A 19 1.15 6.43 13.96
C ASN A 19 1.76 5.15 13.36
N LYS A 20 3.00 5.23 12.83
CA LYS A 20 3.79 4.10 12.33
C LYS A 20 4.58 3.37 13.43
N GLY A 21 4.30 3.65 14.71
CA GLY A 21 4.90 2.94 15.85
C GLY A 21 6.26 3.47 16.30
N TRP A 22 6.74 4.58 15.75
CA TRP A 22 8.04 5.15 16.13
C TRP A 22 7.97 5.84 17.50
N ARG A 23 8.90 5.48 18.39
CA ARG A 23 9.05 6.12 19.71
C ARG A 23 10.01 7.29 19.61
N LEU A 24 9.43 8.47 19.42
CA LEU A 24 10.13 9.73 19.45
C LEU A 24 10.36 10.11 20.94
N VAL A 25 11.60 10.26 21.45
CA VAL A 25 11.92 10.71 22.85
C VAL A 25 12.89 11.92 22.86
N GLY A 26 12.68 12.93 23.71
CA GLY A 26 13.58 14.10 23.89
C GLY A 26 13.09 15.46 23.33
N LYS A 27 13.76 16.57 23.72
CA LYS A 27 13.44 17.97 23.28
C LYS A 27 14.02 18.35 21.88
N LYS A 28 14.94 17.54 21.34
CA LYS A 28 15.63 17.76 20.05
C LYS A 28 15.44 16.56 19.12
N LYS A 29 14.19 16.18 18.87
CA LYS A 29 13.89 15.09 17.95
C LYS A 29 13.98 15.60 16.53
N ASN A 30 14.65 14.81 15.68
CA ASN A 30 14.89 15.07 14.26
C ASN A 30 15.60 16.41 13.99
N VAL A 31 16.86 16.36 13.56
CA VAL A 31 17.50 17.55 13.01
C VAL A 31 17.03 17.66 11.57
N PHE A 32 16.34 18.77 11.28
CA PHE A 32 16.13 19.21 9.91
C PHE A 32 17.45 19.80 9.43
N GLY A 33 18.17 19.04 8.63
CA GLY A 33 19.39 19.50 7.97
C GLY A 33 19.05 19.87 6.53
N GLU A 34 19.41 21.07 6.11
CA GLU A 34 19.51 21.38 4.69
C GLU A 34 20.83 20.76 4.18
N GLU A 35 20.77 19.82 3.24
CA GLU A 35 21.96 19.34 2.52
C GLU A 35 21.90 19.90 1.09
N TYR A 36 22.34 21.14 0.89
CA TYR A 36 22.48 21.72 -0.45
C TYR A 36 23.78 21.22 -1.09
N SER A 37 23.66 20.43 -2.16
CA SER A 37 24.77 20.19 -3.09
C SER A 37 24.28 19.98 -4.52
N SER A 38 25.12 20.43 -5.44
CA SER A 38 24.86 20.95 -6.79
C SER A 38 24.08 20.14 -7.83
N GLN A 39 23.47 18.96 -7.60
CA GLN A 39 22.72 18.28 -8.69
C GLN A 39 21.67 17.20 -8.36
N THR A 40 21.62 16.56 -7.19
CA THR A 40 20.66 15.45 -6.92
C THR A 40 20.34 15.19 -5.43
N PHE A 41 19.84 16.18 -4.68
CA PHE A 41 19.52 16.00 -3.26
C PHE A 41 18.08 16.45 -2.95
N ALA A 42 17.50 15.88 -1.88
CA ALA A 42 16.21 16.33 -1.36
C ALA A 42 16.37 17.71 -0.71
N ASP A 43 15.36 18.56 -0.83
CA ASP A 43 15.37 19.91 -0.24
C ASP A 43 15.66 19.87 1.26
N TYR A 44 15.12 18.84 1.95
CA TYR A 44 15.36 18.66 3.38
C TYR A 44 15.51 17.19 3.78
N ILE A 45 16.21 16.95 4.89
CA ILE A 45 16.31 15.64 5.50
C ILE A 45 15.98 15.70 7.00
N LEU A 46 15.35 14.64 7.50
CA LEU A 46 15.23 14.42 8.95
C LEU A 46 16.16 13.28 9.34
N LYS A 47 17.10 13.57 10.23
CA LYS A 47 17.99 12.57 10.82
C LYS A 47 18.25 12.83 12.30
N PRO A 48 18.37 11.79 13.14
CA PRO A 48 18.96 11.96 14.47
C PRO A 48 20.38 12.53 14.36
N LYS A 49 20.80 13.34 15.34
CA LYS A 49 22.10 14.03 15.31
C LYS A 49 23.31 13.08 15.10
N ASN A 50 23.16 11.82 15.52
CA ASN A 50 24.22 10.80 15.48
C ASN A 50 24.07 9.80 14.34
N TRP A 51 23.12 10.00 13.41
CA TRP A 51 22.88 9.10 12.28
C TRP A 51 23.58 9.60 11.03
N VAL A 52 24.18 8.66 10.29
CA VAL A 52 24.77 8.90 8.97
C VAL A 52 23.68 8.98 7.91
N ASP A 53 22.79 7.98 7.89
CA ASP A 53 21.68 7.91 6.95
C ASP A 53 20.45 8.70 7.43
N PRO A 54 19.77 9.45 6.54
CA PRO A 54 18.57 10.18 6.88
C PRO A 54 17.38 9.24 7.10
N LEU A 55 16.54 9.56 8.09
CA LEU A 55 15.28 8.86 8.34
C LEU A 55 14.21 9.24 7.31
N ILE A 56 14.21 10.49 6.85
CA ILE A 56 13.23 11.00 5.90
C ILE A 56 13.94 11.89 4.87
N ALA A 57 13.64 11.66 3.60
CA ALA A 57 13.88 12.60 2.50
C ALA A 57 12.64 13.45 2.26
N ILE A 58 12.79 14.77 2.19
CA ILE A 58 11.69 15.71 2.01
C ILE A 58 11.97 16.60 0.81
N GLU A 59 11.05 16.60 -0.16
CA GLU A 59 11.07 17.54 -1.27
C GLU A 59 9.95 18.57 -1.09
N ALA A 60 10.28 19.86 -1.19
CA ALA A 60 9.36 20.97 -1.04
C ALA A 60 9.19 21.72 -2.36
N LYS A 61 7.95 21.98 -2.77
CA LYS A 61 7.65 22.75 -4.00
C LYS A 61 6.77 23.96 -3.74
N ARG A 62 6.96 24.99 -4.56
CA ARG A 62 6.12 26.19 -4.60
C ARG A 62 4.74 25.86 -5.19
N THR A 63 3.76 26.71 -4.90
CA THR A 63 2.38 26.54 -5.36
C THR A 63 2.30 26.48 -6.90
N GLY A 64 1.53 25.52 -7.43
CA GLY A 64 1.37 25.31 -8.87
C GLY A 64 2.35 24.30 -9.49
N GLN A 65 3.35 23.83 -8.74
CA GLN A 65 4.26 22.78 -9.20
C GLN A 65 3.74 21.37 -8.90
N ASN A 66 4.15 20.39 -9.70
CA ASN A 66 3.67 19.02 -9.61
C ASN A 66 4.29 18.27 -8.40
N LEU A 67 3.50 18.13 -7.33
CA LEU A 67 3.83 17.35 -6.12
C LEU A 67 4.21 15.89 -6.38
N GLU A 68 3.71 15.29 -7.46
CA GLU A 68 4.00 13.89 -7.82
C GLU A 68 5.45 13.73 -8.30
N ASN A 69 5.93 14.70 -9.08
CA ASN A 69 7.35 14.75 -9.48
C ASN A 69 8.26 15.00 -8.28
N ALA A 70 7.83 15.85 -7.35
CA ALA A 70 8.55 16.10 -6.09
C ALA A 70 8.65 14.83 -5.24
N LEU A 71 7.57 14.05 -5.19
CA LEU A 71 7.57 12.78 -4.48
C LEU A 71 8.49 11.75 -5.13
N GLU A 72 8.52 11.67 -6.47
CA GLU A 72 9.48 10.81 -7.17
C GLU A 72 10.94 11.25 -6.95
N GLN A 73 11.20 12.56 -6.88
CA GLN A 73 12.53 13.09 -6.50
C GLN A 73 12.89 12.67 -5.07
N ALA A 74 11.99 12.87 -4.11
CA ALA A 74 12.16 12.45 -2.73
C ALA A 74 12.39 10.94 -2.62
N LYS A 75 11.65 10.12 -3.39
CA LYS A 75 11.81 8.67 -3.44
C LYS A 75 13.20 8.27 -3.95
N ASN A 76 13.63 8.85 -5.06
CA ASN A 76 14.94 8.55 -5.64
C ASN A 76 16.07 8.92 -4.70
N TYR A 77 15.94 10.04 -4.01
CA TYR A 77 16.90 10.43 -2.99
C TYR A 77 16.91 9.49 -1.79
N ALA A 78 15.74 9.16 -1.26
CA ALA A 78 15.59 8.24 -0.14
C ALA A 78 16.16 6.85 -0.46
N ARG A 79 15.96 6.32 -1.68
CA ARG A 79 16.61 5.07 -2.13
C ARG A 79 18.14 5.17 -2.09
N LYS A 80 18.72 6.24 -2.66
CA LYS A 80 20.18 6.45 -2.68
C LYS A 80 20.80 6.57 -1.29
N ARG A 81 20.06 7.11 -0.32
CA ARG A 81 20.51 7.33 1.06
C ARG A 81 19.96 6.31 2.06
N ASN A 82 19.42 5.18 1.59
CA ASN A 82 18.80 4.13 2.42
C ASN A 82 17.75 4.66 3.43
N SER A 83 17.11 5.76 3.06
CA SER A 83 16.11 6.43 3.87
C SER A 83 14.79 5.66 3.79
N PRO A 84 14.19 5.28 4.92
CA PRO A 84 12.98 4.47 4.91
C PRO A 84 11.76 5.22 4.38
N ILE A 85 11.79 6.55 4.31
CA ILE A 85 10.63 7.39 4.07
C ILE A 85 10.99 8.51 3.09
N ALA A 86 10.13 8.71 2.08
CA ALA A 86 10.13 9.90 1.24
C ALA A 86 8.86 10.73 1.46
N TYR A 87 9.02 12.04 1.41
CA TYR A 87 7.99 13.02 1.69
C TYR A 87 7.97 14.11 0.61
N ALA A 88 6.79 14.57 0.22
CA ALA A 88 6.63 15.69 -0.70
C ALA A 88 5.60 16.69 -0.18
N ILE A 89 5.97 17.97 -0.21
CA ILE A 89 5.19 19.03 0.42
C ILE A 89 5.06 20.24 -0.51
N ASN A 90 3.92 20.93 -0.43
CA ASN A 90 3.77 22.29 -0.91
C ASN A 90 3.30 23.26 0.19
N GLU A 91 3.31 24.55 -0.09
CA GLU A 91 3.02 25.64 0.88
C GLU A 91 1.64 25.58 1.56
N TYR A 92 0.69 24.81 1.02
CA TYR A 92 -0.70 24.77 1.47
C TYR A 92 -1.21 23.37 1.84
N ASN A 93 -0.54 22.31 1.36
CA ASN A 93 -0.99 20.94 1.52
C ASN A 93 0.22 19.97 1.49
N PRO A 94 0.46 19.24 2.59
CA PRO A 94 1.38 18.11 2.60
C PRO A 94 0.75 16.95 1.84
N ARG A 95 1.47 16.32 0.90
CA ARG A 95 1.04 15.03 0.33
C ARG A 95 1.88 13.91 0.93
N LYS A 96 1.18 12.84 1.28
CA LYS A 96 1.63 11.86 2.26
C LYS A 96 2.59 10.80 1.69
N ILE A 97 3.68 10.64 2.47
CA ILE A 97 4.53 9.48 2.76
C ILE A 97 4.42 8.25 1.87
N ILE A 98 5.54 7.93 1.20
CA ILE A 98 5.82 6.56 0.76
C ILE A 98 6.96 6.00 1.60
N ALA A 99 6.62 4.96 2.38
CA ALA A 99 7.60 4.14 3.05
C ALA A 99 8.28 3.24 2.00
N ILE A 100 9.45 3.66 1.53
CA ILE A 100 10.20 2.98 0.47
C ILE A 100 10.61 1.58 0.91
N LYS A 101 10.99 1.42 2.19
CA LYS A 101 11.31 0.11 2.75
C LYS A 101 10.10 -0.83 2.79
N ASP A 102 8.89 -0.31 2.95
CA ASP A 102 7.69 -1.17 2.93
C ASP A 102 7.43 -1.67 1.51
N ARG A 103 7.61 -0.82 0.49
CA ARG A 103 7.50 -1.22 -0.92
C ARG A 103 8.52 -2.31 -1.29
N GLU A 104 9.78 -2.12 -0.92
CA GLU A 104 10.85 -3.07 -1.23
C GLU A 104 10.64 -4.41 -0.53
N LYS A 105 10.31 -4.39 0.77
CA LYS A 105 9.94 -5.59 1.52
C LYS A 105 8.76 -6.34 0.92
N LEU A 106 7.73 -5.61 0.46
CA LEU A 106 6.59 -6.21 -0.23
C LEU A 106 7.02 -6.88 -1.54
N ILE A 107 7.83 -6.20 -2.36
CA ILE A 107 8.32 -6.78 -3.62
C ILE A 107 9.19 -8.01 -3.37
N GLU A 108 10.05 -7.99 -2.36
CA GLU A 108 10.88 -9.14 -1.95
C GLU A 108 10.01 -10.33 -1.49
N PHE A 109 8.97 -10.05 -0.71
CA PHE A 109 8.02 -11.08 -0.29
C PHE A 109 7.23 -11.63 -1.49
N PHE A 110 6.75 -10.76 -2.39
CA PHE A 110 5.96 -11.16 -3.56
C PHE A 110 6.79 -12.04 -4.50
N SER A 111 8.04 -11.64 -4.75
CA SER A 111 9.00 -12.42 -5.54
C SER A 111 9.31 -13.77 -4.89
N PHE A 112 9.49 -13.79 -3.57
CA PHE A 112 9.69 -15.04 -2.83
C PHE A 112 8.47 -15.97 -2.93
N ALA A 113 7.27 -15.47 -2.66
CA ALA A 113 6.05 -16.27 -2.70
C ALA A 113 5.82 -16.86 -4.10
N ASN A 114 6.03 -16.06 -5.15
CA ASN A 114 5.90 -16.52 -6.53
C ASN A 114 6.88 -17.63 -6.91
N ASN A 115 8.13 -17.54 -6.45
CA ASN A 115 9.11 -18.60 -6.67
C ASN A 115 8.71 -19.86 -5.90
N GLN A 116 8.26 -19.73 -4.65
CA GLN A 116 7.78 -20.86 -3.86
C GLN A 116 6.60 -21.57 -4.52
N LEU A 117 5.62 -20.82 -5.02
CA LEU A 117 4.47 -21.41 -5.73
C LEU A 117 4.89 -22.07 -7.04
N ARG A 118 5.86 -21.49 -7.77
CA ARG A 118 6.41 -22.10 -9.00
C ARG A 118 7.11 -23.42 -8.70
N ASP A 119 7.91 -23.46 -7.64
CA ASP A 119 8.62 -24.66 -7.19
C ASP A 119 7.64 -25.75 -6.69
N ASP A 120 6.41 -25.36 -6.30
CA ASP A 120 5.32 -26.27 -5.90
C ASP A 120 4.55 -26.89 -7.07
N GLY A 121 4.91 -26.53 -8.30
CA GLY A 121 4.28 -27.05 -9.52
C GLY A 121 3.23 -26.13 -10.14
N LEU A 122 2.91 -24.98 -9.54
CA LEU A 122 2.07 -23.95 -10.17
C LEU A 122 2.91 -23.18 -11.20
N THR A 123 3.05 -23.74 -12.40
CA THR A 123 3.94 -23.17 -13.42
C THR A 123 3.30 -21.98 -14.14
N GLU A 124 1.98 -21.95 -14.26
CA GLU A 124 1.25 -20.88 -14.92
C GLU A 124 1.22 -19.61 -14.07
N GLY A 125 1.31 -18.44 -14.71
CA GLY A 125 1.52 -17.17 -14.02
C GLY A 125 0.23 -16.69 -13.35
N HIS A 126 -0.89 -16.91 -14.03
CA HIS A 126 -2.21 -16.55 -13.52
C HIS A 126 -2.65 -17.42 -12.34
N GLU A 127 -2.35 -18.72 -12.36
CA GLU A 127 -2.63 -19.63 -11.24
C GLU A 127 -1.87 -19.19 -9.98
N ARG A 128 -0.55 -19.00 -10.10
CA ARG A 128 0.28 -18.48 -9.00
C ARG A 128 -0.23 -17.14 -8.48
N PHE A 129 -0.60 -16.26 -9.38
CA PHE A 129 -1.12 -14.95 -9.03
C PHE A 129 -2.43 -15.06 -8.24
N SER A 130 -3.35 -15.92 -8.67
CA SER A 130 -4.63 -16.17 -7.98
C SER A 130 -4.40 -16.68 -6.55
N GLU A 131 -3.58 -17.73 -6.41
CA GLU A 131 -3.21 -18.31 -5.11
C GLU A 131 -2.54 -17.29 -4.17
N PHE A 132 -1.61 -16.52 -4.73
CA PHE A 132 -0.93 -15.45 -4.01
C PHE A 132 -1.91 -14.37 -3.53
N CYS A 133 -2.86 -13.95 -4.37
CA CYS A 133 -3.88 -12.98 -4.01
C CYS A 133 -4.75 -13.48 -2.86
N SER A 134 -5.20 -14.74 -2.93
CA SER A 134 -6.00 -15.34 -1.86
C SER A 134 -5.26 -15.31 -0.52
N ILE A 135 -3.98 -15.68 -0.48
CA ILE A 135 -3.16 -15.60 0.74
C ILE A 135 -3.05 -14.16 1.26
N LEU A 136 -2.79 -13.20 0.37
CA LEU A 136 -2.62 -11.78 0.73
C LEU A 136 -3.91 -11.21 1.33
N PHE A 137 -5.06 -11.49 0.71
CA PHE A 137 -6.35 -11.06 1.20
C PHE A 137 -6.70 -11.68 2.55
N LEU A 138 -6.47 -13.00 2.73
CA LEU A 138 -6.68 -13.67 4.00
C LEU A 138 -5.87 -13.00 5.12
N LYS A 139 -4.61 -12.62 4.85
CA LYS A 139 -3.77 -11.88 5.79
C LYS A 139 -4.32 -10.49 6.11
N ILE A 140 -4.71 -9.71 5.08
CA ILE A 140 -5.28 -8.36 5.28
C ILE A 140 -6.54 -8.43 6.15
N LEU A 141 -7.43 -9.38 5.86
CA LEU A 141 -8.69 -9.55 6.58
C LEU A 141 -8.45 -10.02 8.01
N SER A 142 -7.48 -10.93 8.22
CA SER A 142 -7.04 -11.32 9.56
C SER A 142 -6.60 -10.12 10.39
N GLU A 143 -5.76 -9.26 9.82
CA GLU A 143 -5.27 -8.07 10.53
C GLU A 143 -6.36 -7.02 10.76
N GLN A 144 -7.29 -6.86 9.83
CA GLN A 144 -8.42 -5.94 9.99
C GLN A 144 -9.30 -6.35 11.17
N GLU A 145 -9.67 -7.63 11.25
CA GLU A 145 -10.48 -8.11 12.37
C GLU A 145 -9.74 -8.06 13.70
N GLU A 146 -8.44 -8.36 13.73
CA GLU A 146 -7.62 -8.18 14.94
C GLU A 146 -7.62 -6.73 15.43
N LYS A 147 -7.66 -5.76 14.50
CA LYS A 147 -7.72 -4.33 14.82
C LYS A 147 -9.07 -3.91 15.40
N GLU A 148 -10.15 -4.53 14.95
CA GLU A 148 -11.53 -4.26 15.39
C GLU A 148 -11.88 -4.97 16.70
N ARG A 149 -11.18 -6.05 17.05
CA ARG A 149 -11.40 -6.81 18.29
C ARG A 149 -10.83 -6.13 19.53
N LYS A 150 -11.63 -6.09 20.60
CA LYS A 150 -11.22 -5.60 21.93
C LYS A 150 -10.42 -6.62 22.75
N ASP A 151 -10.55 -7.91 22.47
CA ASP A 151 -9.88 -9.00 23.20
C ASP A 151 -8.69 -9.57 22.39
N LYS A 152 -7.49 -9.48 22.95
CA LYS A 152 -6.21 -9.86 22.29
C LYS A 152 -5.82 -11.33 22.50
N ARG A 153 -6.55 -12.11 23.30
CA ARG A 153 -6.15 -13.48 23.68
C ARG A 153 -6.42 -14.55 22.62
N ARG A 154 -7.14 -14.20 21.55
CA ARG A 154 -7.59 -15.12 20.50
C ARG A 154 -7.22 -14.56 19.12
N SER A 155 -5.92 -14.32 18.89
CA SER A 155 -5.43 -14.01 17.55
C SER A 155 -5.46 -15.28 16.71
N GLU A 156 -6.54 -15.47 15.95
CA GLU A 156 -6.65 -16.58 15.03
C GLU A 156 -6.12 -16.13 13.67
N ASN A 157 -4.98 -16.70 13.28
CA ASN A 157 -4.41 -16.47 11.96
C ASN A 157 -5.32 -17.15 10.93
N TYR A 158 -6.10 -16.36 10.17
CA TYR A 158 -6.99 -16.91 9.13
C TYR A 158 -6.22 -17.70 8.07
N VAL A 159 -4.94 -17.37 7.86
CA VAL A 159 -4.07 -18.12 6.97
C VAL A 159 -3.81 -19.54 7.51
N ASN A 160 -3.70 -19.70 8.83
CA ASN A 160 -3.64 -21.02 9.47
C ASN A 160 -4.99 -21.75 9.47
N SER A 161 -6.10 -21.03 9.43
CA SER A 161 -7.43 -21.65 9.32
C SER A 161 -7.66 -22.21 7.91
N ALA A 162 -7.19 -21.51 6.87
CA ALA A 162 -7.21 -21.99 5.49
C ALA A 162 -6.36 -23.26 5.29
N LEU A 163 -5.31 -23.49 6.11
CA LEU A 163 -4.52 -24.74 6.10
C LEU A 163 -5.33 -25.98 6.47
N ASN A 164 -6.29 -25.84 7.38
CA ASN A 164 -7.06 -26.97 7.92
C ASN A 164 -8.33 -27.24 7.11
N CYS A 165 -8.43 -26.64 5.93
CA CYS A 165 -9.66 -26.63 5.16
C CYS A 165 -9.97 -28.03 4.62
N GLY A 166 -11.01 -28.67 5.16
CA GLY A 166 -11.41 -30.05 4.82
C GLY A 166 -11.33 -31.11 5.93
N GLN A 167 -10.86 -30.80 7.14
CA GLN A 167 -10.90 -31.76 8.27
C GLN A 167 -12.01 -31.50 9.30
N HIS A 168 -12.60 -30.29 9.34
CA HIS A 168 -13.65 -29.94 10.30
C HIS A 168 -14.89 -29.31 9.65
N LYS A 169 -16.08 -29.84 9.97
CA LYS A 169 -17.43 -29.40 9.52
C LYS A 169 -17.84 -27.95 9.91
N LYS A 170 -16.95 -27.15 10.49
CA LYS A 170 -17.14 -25.73 10.82
C LYS A 170 -15.98 -24.89 10.26
N ASP A 171 -15.74 -25.07 8.97
CA ASP A 171 -14.62 -24.44 8.30
C ASP A 171 -14.87 -22.92 8.16
N LYS A 172 -14.06 -22.10 8.83
CA LYS A 172 -14.20 -20.62 8.76
C LYS A 172 -13.95 -20.10 7.36
N PHE A 173 -13.25 -20.87 6.53
CA PHE A 173 -13.11 -20.59 5.10
C PHE A 173 -14.46 -20.58 4.38
N CYS A 174 -15.38 -21.49 4.74
CA CYS A 174 -16.73 -21.50 4.17
C CYS A 174 -17.54 -20.27 4.63
N CYS A 175 -17.49 -19.90 5.91
CA CYS A 175 -18.12 -18.66 6.38
C CYS A 175 -17.56 -17.41 5.68
N PHE A 176 -16.29 -17.45 5.31
CA PHE A 176 -15.60 -16.38 4.62
C PHE A 176 -16.01 -16.28 3.15
N GLN A 177 -16.11 -17.40 2.45
CA GLN A 177 -16.69 -17.50 1.10
C GLN A 177 -18.12 -16.95 1.07
N SER A 178 -18.95 -17.30 2.06
CA SER A 178 -20.32 -16.76 2.15
C SER A 178 -20.36 -15.25 2.38
N LYS A 179 -19.34 -14.66 3.02
CA LYS A 179 -19.30 -13.22 3.34
C LYS A 179 -18.75 -12.37 2.19
N TYR A 180 -17.72 -12.85 1.49
CA TYR A 180 -17.01 -12.07 0.47
C TYR A 180 -17.20 -12.58 -0.96
N GLY A 181 -17.95 -13.67 -1.15
CA GLY A 181 -18.24 -14.26 -2.45
C GLY A 181 -17.36 -15.48 -2.76
N GLU A 182 -18.01 -16.55 -3.24
CA GLU A 182 -17.34 -17.79 -3.65
C GLU A 182 -16.43 -17.59 -4.88
N ASP A 183 -16.76 -16.61 -5.74
CA ASP A 183 -15.99 -16.29 -6.94
C ASP A 183 -14.60 -15.69 -6.62
N ILE A 184 -14.47 -14.98 -5.50
CA ILE A 184 -13.24 -14.28 -5.11
C ILE A 184 -12.30 -15.21 -4.34
N PHE A 185 -12.85 -16.14 -3.57
CA PHE A 185 -12.10 -16.98 -2.65
C PHE A 185 -12.33 -18.45 -2.92
N GLN A 186 -11.59 -18.97 -3.88
CA GLN A 186 -11.56 -20.40 -4.18
C GLN A 186 -10.59 -21.14 -3.25
N ARG A 187 -10.77 -22.45 -3.13
CA ARG A 187 -9.88 -23.31 -2.34
C ARG A 187 -8.46 -23.24 -2.90
N LEU A 188 -7.49 -22.97 -2.01
CA LEU A 188 -6.07 -22.91 -2.36
C LEU A 188 -5.62 -24.23 -2.99
N GLN A 189 -4.95 -24.16 -4.14
CA GLN A 189 -4.44 -25.30 -4.92
C GLN A 189 -2.97 -25.65 -4.59
N ILE A 190 -2.45 -25.14 -3.46
CA ILE A 190 -1.07 -25.37 -3.04
C ILE A 190 -0.93 -26.80 -2.51
N ASN A 191 -0.12 -27.60 -3.21
CA ASN A 191 -0.03 -29.03 -2.98
C ASN A 191 0.85 -29.37 -1.77
N SER A 192 1.89 -28.57 -1.51
CA SER A 192 2.81 -28.81 -0.39
C SER A 192 2.49 -27.96 0.84
N PRO A 193 2.13 -28.60 1.98
CA PRO A 193 2.00 -27.89 3.25
C PRO A 193 3.30 -27.18 3.68
N ALA A 194 4.47 -27.71 3.29
CA ALA A 194 5.76 -27.10 3.60
C ALA A 194 5.99 -25.79 2.83
N THR A 195 5.63 -25.75 1.54
CA THR A 195 5.72 -24.53 0.73
C THR A 195 4.82 -23.44 1.28
N LEU A 196 3.57 -23.78 1.58
CA LEU A 196 2.63 -22.84 2.16
C LEU A 196 3.11 -22.31 3.51
N LYS A 197 3.61 -23.18 4.40
CA LYS A 197 4.19 -22.77 5.68
C LYS A 197 5.32 -21.75 5.49
N ARG A 198 6.25 -21.98 4.54
CA ARG A 198 7.34 -21.02 4.25
C ARG A 198 6.82 -19.65 3.80
N ILE A 199 5.77 -19.63 2.98
CA ILE A 199 5.10 -18.38 2.56
C ILE A 199 4.48 -17.67 3.76
N ILE A 200 3.75 -18.40 4.61
CA ILE A 200 3.10 -17.88 5.81
C ILE A 200 4.12 -17.32 6.81
N ASP A 201 5.21 -18.04 7.06
CA ASP A 201 6.25 -17.63 8.01
C ASP A 201 6.89 -16.31 7.58
N LYS A 202 7.09 -16.11 6.27
CA LYS A 202 7.61 -14.85 5.73
C LYS A 202 6.57 -13.73 5.68
N LEU A 203 5.29 -14.07 5.52
CA LEU A 203 4.18 -13.12 5.49
C LEU A 203 3.77 -12.60 6.88
N THR A 204 3.86 -13.46 7.89
CA THR A 204 3.43 -13.18 9.27
C THR A 204 3.99 -11.86 9.84
N PRO A 205 5.31 -11.54 9.72
CA PRO A 205 5.87 -10.31 10.26
C PRO A 205 5.45 -9.04 9.50
N LEU A 206 4.88 -9.16 8.30
CA LEU A 206 4.39 -8.01 7.55
C LEU A 206 3.04 -7.55 8.13
N GLN A 207 2.88 -6.24 8.35
CA GLN A 207 1.63 -5.61 8.76
C GLN A 207 0.95 -4.94 7.57
N LEU A 208 0.21 -5.69 6.77
CA LEU A 208 -0.34 -5.21 5.50
C LEU A 208 -1.39 -4.11 5.68
N VAL A 209 -2.15 -4.11 6.79
CA VAL A 209 -3.18 -3.10 7.07
C VAL A 209 -2.56 -1.74 7.40
N SER A 210 -1.35 -1.70 7.97
CA SER A 210 -0.66 -0.44 8.32
C SER A 210 0.15 0.14 7.16
N ILE A 211 0.50 -0.68 6.15
CA ILE A 211 1.14 -0.21 4.92
C ILE A 211 0.15 0.66 4.13
N ASP A 212 0.69 1.72 3.52
CA ASP A 212 -0.09 2.64 2.69
C ASP A 212 -0.72 1.94 1.47
N ILE A 213 -1.92 2.37 1.06
CA ILE A 213 -2.65 1.75 -0.04
C ILE A 213 -1.93 1.93 -1.38
N ASP A 214 -1.29 3.08 -1.60
CA ASP A 214 -0.54 3.35 -2.83
C ASP A 214 0.71 2.47 -2.89
N VAL A 215 1.36 2.23 -1.74
CA VAL A 215 2.52 1.33 -1.65
C VAL A 215 2.14 -0.11 -1.97
N LYS A 216 0.98 -0.58 -1.45
CA LYS A 216 0.46 -1.92 -1.77
C LYS A 216 0.13 -2.02 -3.26
N GLY A 217 -0.54 -1.01 -3.82
CA GLY A 217 -0.89 -0.96 -5.24
C GLY A 217 0.34 -0.98 -6.14
N GLU A 218 1.35 -0.15 -5.86
CA GLU A 218 2.60 -0.13 -6.63
C GLU A 218 3.35 -1.46 -6.57
N ALA A 219 3.45 -2.07 -5.38
CA ALA A 219 4.12 -3.37 -5.22
C ALA A 219 3.36 -4.48 -5.95
N PHE A 220 2.03 -4.44 -5.92
CA PHE A 220 1.15 -5.39 -6.61
C PHE A 220 1.26 -5.27 -8.13
N GLU A 221 1.22 -4.06 -8.68
CA GLU A 221 1.39 -3.84 -10.12
C GLU A 221 2.78 -4.22 -10.61
N TYR A 222 3.82 -3.93 -9.81
CA TYR A 222 5.18 -4.37 -10.12
C TYR A 222 5.25 -5.90 -10.18
N PHE A 223 4.67 -6.56 -9.18
CA PHE A 223 4.64 -8.01 -9.13
C PHE A 223 3.85 -8.63 -10.28
N LEU A 224 2.67 -8.10 -10.59
CA LEU A 224 1.84 -8.58 -11.70
C LEU A 224 2.62 -8.52 -13.03
N LYS A 225 3.33 -7.41 -13.27
CA LYS A 225 4.19 -7.26 -14.45
C LYS A 225 5.30 -8.31 -14.49
N GLU A 226 6.01 -8.53 -13.38
CA GLU A 226 7.12 -9.49 -13.32
C GLU A 226 6.65 -10.96 -13.33
N ALA A 227 5.50 -11.28 -12.72
CA ALA A 227 4.94 -12.62 -12.69
C ALA A 227 4.48 -13.11 -14.08
N ILE A 228 4.05 -12.18 -14.93
CA ILE A 228 3.59 -12.44 -16.31
C ILE A 228 4.76 -12.35 -17.31
N LYS A 229 5.85 -11.67 -16.95
CA LYS A 229 7.04 -11.48 -17.81
C LYS A 229 7.67 -12.83 -18.18
N GLY A 230 7.72 -13.12 -19.49
CA GLY A 230 8.33 -14.34 -20.02
C GLY A 230 7.37 -15.49 -20.31
N GLN A 231 6.06 -15.33 -20.08
CA GLN A 231 5.08 -16.28 -20.61
C GLN A 231 4.88 -16.00 -22.11
N LYS A 232 4.89 -17.07 -22.94
CA LYS A 232 4.66 -16.97 -24.41
C LYS A 232 3.29 -16.38 -24.78
N LYS A 233 2.38 -16.26 -23.82
CA LYS A 233 1.16 -15.47 -23.90
C LYS A 233 1.36 -14.20 -23.07
N ASP A 234 1.95 -13.20 -23.71
CA ASP A 234 1.78 -11.83 -23.23
C ASP A 234 0.26 -11.59 -23.24
N LEU A 235 -0.37 -11.41 -22.08
CA LEU A 235 -1.83 -11.31 -21.98
C LEU A 235 -2.40 -10.04 -22.66
N GLY A 236 -1.57 -9.29 -23.42
CA GLY A 236 -1.93 -8.03 -24.04
C GLY A 236 -2.32 -6.97 -23.00
N GLN A 237 -1.86 -7.11 -21.76
CA GLN A 237 -2.28 -6.26 -20.65
C GLN A 237 -1.48 -4.96 -20.68
N TYR A 238 -2.15 -3.89 -21.09
CA TYR A 238 -1.63 -2.53 -21.02
C TYR A 238 -2.21 -1.81 -19.80
N PHE A 239 -1.33 -1.29 -18.95
CA PHE A 239 -1.74 -0.45 -17.82
C PHE A 239 -1.78 1.01 -18.24
N THR A 240 -2.88 1.71 -17.95
CA THR A 240 -2.96 3.16 -18.14
C THR A 240 -1.94 3.86 -17.23
N PRO A 241 -0.99 4.66 -17.76
CA PRO A 241 0.00 5.33 -16.94
C PRO A 241 -0.65 6.22 -15.87
N ARG A 242 -0.08 6.25 -14.66
CA ARG A 242 -0.66 6.95 -13.50
C ARG A 242 -0.92 8.44 -13.76
N HIS A 243 -0.05 9.11 -14.50
CA HIS A 243 -0.24 10.52 -14.85
C HIS A 243 -1.46 10.74 -15.77
N ILE A 244 -1.76 9.80 -16.68
CA ILE A 244 -2.95 9.83 -17.53
C ILE A 244 -4.20 9.59 -16.68
N VAL A 245 -4.17 8.58 -15.80
CA VAL A 245 -5.28 8.32 -14.86
C VAL A 245 -5.58 9.55 -14.01
N ASN A 246 -4.55 10.16 -13.43
CA ASN A 246 -4.69 11.38 -12.62
C ASN A 246 -5.27 12.55 -13.43
N PHE A 247 -4.84 12.71 -14.68
CA PHE A 247 -5.34 13.75 -15.57
C PHE A 247 -6.83 13.54 -15.88
N LEU A 248 -7.22 12.33 -16.29
CA LEU A 248 -8.59 11.98 -16.64
C LEU A 248 -9.54 12.17 -15.45
N VAL A 249 -9.16 11.71 -14.25
CA VAL A 249 -9.99 11.87 -13.04
C VAL A 249 -10.12 13.34 -12.63
N ARG A 250 -9.06 14.15 -12.78
CA ARG A 250 -9.13 15.60 -12.51
C ARG A 250 -10.03 16.32 -13.50
N LEU A 251 -10.00 15.90 -14.77
CA LEU A 251 -10.82 16.48 -15.83
C LEU A 251 -12.30 16.12 -15.63
N ALA A 252 -12.58 14.87 -15.27
CA ALA A 252 -13.93 14.40 -14.97
C ALA A 252 -14.52 15.02 -13.68
N ASP A 253 -13.66 15.37 -12.73
CA ASP A 253 -14.01 16.00 -11.45
C ASP A 253 -15.19 15.33 -10.70
N PRO A 254 -15.14 14.01 -10.48
CA PRO A 254 -16.28 13.24 -9.98
C PRO A 254 -16.71 13.67 -8.57
N LYS A 255 -18.02 13.58 -8.30
CA LYS A 255 -18.66 14.03 -7.06
C LYS A 255 -19.23 12.87 -6.24
N PRO A 256 -19.39 13.04 -4.92
CA PRO A 256 -20.17 12.09 -4.11
C PRO A 256 -21.55 11.87 -4.72
N HIS A 257 -22.05 10.63 -4.68
CA HIS A 257 -23.32 10.19 -5.27
C HIS A 257 -23.35 9.99 -6.79
N GLU A 258 -22.26 10.25 -7.50
CA GLU A 258 -22.13 9.86 -8.91
C GLU A 258 -21.67 8.42 -9.05
N THR A 259 -22.12 7.77 -10.12
CA THR A 259 -21.77 6.39 -10.49
C THR A 259 -20.64 6.44 -11.51
N VAL A 260 -19.63 5.57 -11.37
CA VAL A 260 -18.49 5.53 -12.30
C VAL A 260 -18.38 4.17 -12.93
N TYR A 261 -18.40 4.15 -14.26
CA TYR A 261 -18.31 2.93 -15.04
C TYR A 261 -17.04 2.91 -15.87
N ASP A 262 -16.24 1.85 -15.70
CA ASP A 262 -15.06 1.57 -16.51
C ASP A 262 -15.18 0.12 -17.04
N PRO A 263 -15.60 -0.07 -18.31
CA PRO A 263 -15.79 -1.40 -18.90
C PRO A 263 -14.48 -2.17 -19.12
N PHE A 264 -13.33 -1.51 -19.02
CA PHE A 264 -12.00 -2.10 -19.25
C PHE A 264 -11.07 -1.79 -18.08
N CYS A 265 -11.60 -1.91 -16.86
CA CYS A 265 -10.96 -1.38 -15.66
C CYS A 265 -9.63 -2.06 -15.28
N GLY A 266 -9.35 -3.27 -15.80
CA GLY A 266 -8.13 -4.01 -15.49
C GLY A 266 -7.94 -4.18 -13.98
N THR A 267 -6.83 -3.68 -13.43
CA THR A 267 -6.57 -3.66 -11.97
C THR A 267 -7.41 -2.62 -11.20
N GLY A 268 -8.35 -1.94 -11.86
CA GLY A 268 -9.22 -0.93 -11.27
C GLY A 268 -8.52 0.42 -11.05
N GLY A 269 -7.39 0.70 -11.71
CA GLY A 269 -6.57 1.88 -11.44
C GLY A 269 -7.32 3.21 -11.53
N ILE A 270 -8.25 3.34 -12.48
CA ILE A 270 -9.12 4.53 -12.62
C ILE A 270 -10.15 4.58 -11.50
N LEU A 271 -10.86 3.49 -11.23
CA LEU A 271 -11.90 3.40 -10.19
C LEU A 271 -11.33 3.71 -8.79
N ILE A 272 -10.18 3.13 -8.46
CA ILE A 272 -9.46 3.42 -7.21
C ILE A 272 -9.10 4.90 -7.14
N LYS A 273 -8.66 5.50 -8.25
CA LYS A 273 -8.29 6.91 -8.28
C LYS A 273 -9.49 7.82 -8.10
N VAL A 274 -10.63 7.52 -8.73
CA VAL A 274 -11.89 8.24 -8.53
C VAL A 274 -12.30 8.19 -7.06
N PHE A 275 -12.31 7.01 -6.45
CA PHE A 275 -12.65 6.84 -5.05
C PHE A 275 -11.76 7.70 -4.15
N ASN A 276 -10.44 7.63 -4.35
CA ASN A 276 -9.47 8.42 -3.58
C ASN A 276 -9.65 9.93 -3.83
N TYR A 277 -9.93 10.35 -5.06
CA TYR A 277 -10.17 11.75 -5.41
C TYR A 277 -11.38 12.32 -4.65
N ILE A 278 -12.48 11.57 -4.55
CA ILE A 278 -13.65 11.99 -3.78
C ILE A 278 -13.33 11.95 -2.28
N ALA A 279 -12.70 10.87 -1.80
CA ALA A 279 -12.34 10.67 -0.39
C ALA A 279 -11.46 11.80 0.18
N GLU A 280 -10.47 12.27 -0.59
CA GLU A 280 -9.58 13.40 -0.20
C GLU A 280 -10.34 14.71 0.09
N ARG A 281 -11.57 14.85 -0.43
CA ARG A 281 -12.42 16.03 -0.26
C ARG A 281 -13.49 15.86 0.82
N ILE A 282 -13.61 14.67 1.41
CA ILE A 282 -14.57 14.41 2.49
C ILE A 282 -13.86 14.63 3.84
N PRO A 283 -14.40 15.50 4.72
CA PRO A 283 -13.88 15.64 6.08
C PRO A 283 -13.88 14.30 6.82
N LYS A 284 -12.78 13.95 7.50
CA LYS A 284 -12.65 12.68 8.24
C LYS A 284 -13.74 12.45 9.29
N ASN A 285 -14.31 13.53 9.82
CA ASN A 285 -15.33 13.47 10.88
C ASN A 285 -16.76 13.36 10.33
N ASP A 286 -16.95 13.44 9.01
CA ASP A 286 -18.28 13.38 8.37
C ASP A 286 -18.65 11.93 8.02
N ALA A 287 -19.02 11.17 9.05
CA ALA A 287 -19.34 9.75 8.93
C ALA A 287 -20.42 9.45 7.88
N LYS A 288 -21.38 10.37 7.69
CA LYS A 288 -22.46 10.24 6.71
C LYS A 288 -21.93 10.31 5.28
N LYS A 289 -21.04 11.26 4.98
CA LYS A 289 -20.42 11.35 3.65
C LYS A 289 -19.49 10.16 3.38
N TRP A 290 -18.76 9.69 4.38
CA TRP A 290 -17.95 8.47 4.24
C TRP A 290 -18.79 7.22 3.98
N TYR A 291 -19.93 7.07 4.66
CA TYR A 291 -20.88 6.00 4.38
C TYR A 291 -21.41 6.08 2.95
N ASN A 292 -21.83 7.28 2.51
CA ASN A 292 -22.34 7.47 1.15
C ASN A 292 -21.26 7.21 0.08
N LEU A 293 -20.00 7.56 0.33
CA LEU A 293 -18.91 7.24 -0.59
C LEU A 293 -18.72 5.72 -0.72
N LYS A 294 -18.76 4.98 0.39
CA LYS A 294 -18.54 3.52 0.40
C LYS A 294 -19.70 2.72 -0.17
N GLU A 295 -20.93 3.12 0.14
CA GLU A 295 -22.13 2.30 -0.10
C GLU A 295 -23.02 2.83 -1.23
N LYS A 296 -22.84 4.09 -1.65
CA LYS A 296 -23.73 4.76 -2.62
C LYS A 296 -23.02 5.47 -3.76
N THR A 297 -21.69 5.50 -3.76
CA THR A 297 -20.87 6.16 -4.76
C THR A 297 -19.93 5.14 -5.38
N VAL A 298 -20.51 4.11 -6.01
CA VAL A 298 -19.89 3.22 -7.00
C VAL A 298 -21.01 2.74 -7.89
#